data_AF-A0A2V9EXA8-F1
#
_entry.id   AF-A0A2V9EXA8-F1
#
_cell.length_a   1.000
_cell.length_b   1.000
_cell.length_c   1.000
_cell.angle_alpha   90.00
_cell.angle_beta   90.00
_cell.angle_gamma   90.00
#
_symmetry.space_group_name_H-M   'P 1'
#
loop_
_entity.id
_entity.type
_entity.pdbx_description
1 polymer ?
#
loop_
_entity_poly.entity_id
_entity_poly.type
_entity_poly.pdbx_seq_one_letter_code
_entity_poly.pdbx_strand_id
1 'polypeptide(L)'
;MKIKRLLGGLVSLCLVAALAVILAPTNSQAATAPQAGGKEMGMHGGLQAAVESLNLTDDQKAKVKDIFADAKTKKQAVSSDASLSEEQKKAKMKELHTSIMAKLNEVLTPDQQTELKTKMEAARAKSPSHP
;
A
#
# COMPACT_ATOMS: atom_id res chain seq x y z
N MET A 1 31.75 27.78 -37.70
CA MET A 1 33.08 27.26 -38.11
C MET A 1 33.68 26.57 -36.89
N LYS A 2 34.12 25.30 -36.85
CA LYS A 2 34.54 24.35 -37.88
C LYS A 2 34.14 22.92 -37.45
N ILE A 3 33.70 22.15 -38.43
CA ILE A 3 33.50 20.69 -38.41
C ILE A 3 34.84 19.98 -38.64
N LYS A 4 35.04 18.81 -38.02
CA LYS A 4 35.99 17.76 -38.43
C LYS A 4 35.44 16.43 -37.86
N ARG A 5 34.75 15.54 -38.59
CA ARG A 5 35.14 14.60 -39.67
C ARG A 5 36.47 13.89 -39.36
N LEU A 6 36.68 12.58 -39.55
CA LEU A 6 35.97 11.33 -39.90
C LEU A 6 37.08 10.24 -39.81
N LEU A 7 36.79 8.97 -40.15
CA LEU A 7 37.74 7.87 -40.46
C LEU A 7 38.37 7.18 -39.24
N GLY A 8 38.39 5.85 -39.09
CA GLY A 8 38.26 4.74 -40.04
C GLY A 8 39.38 3.74 -39.71
N GLY A 9 39.08 2.45 -39.54
CA GLY A 9 40.11 1.44 -39.27
C GLY A 9 39.54 0.06 -38.96
N LEU A 10 39.48 -0.78 -40.00
CA LEU A 10 39.10 -2.19 -39.98
C LEU A 10 40.39 -3.02 -40.03
N VAL A 11 40.31 -4.27 -39.57
CA VAL A 11 41.27 -5.40 -39.73
C VAL A 11 42.40 -5.47 -38.68
N SER A 12 42.30 -6.48 -37.79
CA SER A 12 43.39 -7.45 -37.66
C SER A 12 42.89 -8.78 -37.09
N LEU A 13 42.97 -9.79 -37.95
CA LEU A 13 42.79 -11.22 -37.68
C LEU A 13 44.14 -11.77 -37.22
N CYS A 14 44.23 -12.32 -36.01
CA CYS A 14 45.27 -13.29 -35.65
C CYS A 14 44.72 -14.34 -34.68
N LEU A 15 44.70 -15.56 -35.18
CA LEU A 15 44.41 -16.83 -34.52
C LEU A 15 45.66 -17.32 -33.80
N VAL A 16 45.60 -17.66 -32.49
CA VAL A 16 46.47 -18.67 -31.87
C VAL A 16 45.73 -19.39 -30.74
N ALA A 17 45.93 -20.71 -30.70
CA ALA A 17 45.21 -21.72 -29.95
C ALA A 17 45.62 -21.87 -28.47
N ALA A 18 44.63 -22.34 -27.70
CA ALA A 18 44.65 -23.24 -26.54
C ALA A 18 45.74 -23.11 -25.45
N LEU A 19 45.28 -22.77 -24.23
CA LEU A 19 45.61 -23.56 -23.03
C LEU A 19 44.51 -23.38 -21.96
N ALA A 20 44.02 -24.49 -21.43
CA ALA A 20 42.98 -24.55 -20.42
C ALA A 20 43.52 -24.14 -19.03
N VAL A 21 42.84 -23.19 -18.38
CA VAL A 21 42.80 -23.07 -16.93
C VAL A 21 41.35 -22.75 -16.55
N ILE A 22 40.65 -23.75 -16.01
CA ILE A 22 39.36 -23.56 -15.35
C ILE A 22 39.67 -22.93 -13.99
N LEU A 23 39.55 -21.62 -13.90
CA LEU A 23 39.44 -20.88 -12.64
C LEU A 23 38.03 -20.30 -12.61
N ALA A 24 37.11 -21.02 -11.98
CA ALA A 24 35.87 -20.42 -11.50
C ALA A 24 36.19 -19.61 -10.24
N PRO A 25 35.84 -18.31 -10.24
CA PRO A 25 35.11 -17.79 -9.10
C PRO A 25 33.84 -17.10 -9.59
N THR A 26 32.72 -17.72 -9.21
CA THR A 26 31.45 -17.08 -8.83
C THR A 26 30.97 -15.94 -9.73
N ASN A 27 30.02 -16.26 -10.61
CA ASN A 27 29.00 -15.30 -11.04
C ASN A 27 28.40 -14.67 -9.78
N SER A 28 28.82 -13.45 -9.43
CA SER A 28 28.00 -12.53 -8.65
C SER A 28 26.89 -12.03 -9.55
N GLN A 29 25.98 -12.93 -9.93
CA GLN A 29 24.62 -12.55 -10.26
C GLN A 29 24.01 -12.10 -8.93
N ALA A 30 24.17 -10.82 -8.62
CA ALA A 30 23.17 -10.14 -7.83
C ALA A 30 21.89 -10.24 -8.65
N ALA A 31 21.14 -11.31 -8.40
CA ALA A 31 19.76 -11.42 -8.81
C ALA A 31 19.07 -10.22 -8.18
N THR A 32 18.89 -9.16 -8.95
CA THR A 32 17.73 -8.30 -8.82
C THR A 32 16.54 -9.22 -9.09
N ALA A 33 16.13 -9.96 -8.05
CA ALA A 33 14.79 -10.47 -7.98
C ALA A 33 13.91 -9.25 -8.27
N PRO A 34 12.99 -9.31 -9.25
CA PRO A 34 11.92 -8.34 -9.25
C PRO A 34 11.32 -8.46 -7.86
N GLN A 35 11.41 -7.40 -7.06
CA GLN A 35 10.56 -7.24 -5.89
C GLN A 35 9.17 -7.46 -6.46
N ALA A 36 8.67 -8.68 -6.29
CA ALA A 36 7.28 -8.99 -6.46
C ALA A 36 6.62 -7.90 -5.64
N GLY A 37 5.92 -7.01 -6.33
CA GLY A 37 5.02 -6.08 -5.71
C GLY A 37 4.03 -6.95 -4.96
N GLY A 38 4.40 -7.32 -3.73
CA GLY A 38 3.49 -7.68 -2.69
C GLY A 38 2.58 -6.48 -2.68
N LYS A 39 1.44 -6.65 -3.34
CA LYS A 39 0.31 -5.76 -3.22
C LYS A 39 0.14 -5.68 -1.72
N GLU A 40 0.68 -4.62 -1.12
CA GLU A 40 0.35 -4.17 0.20
C GLU A 40 -1.13 -3.89 0.09
N MET A 41 -1.92 -4.95 0.25
CA MET A 41 -3.35 -4.87 0.34
C MET A 41 -3.54 -4.31 1.72
N GLY A 42 -3.37 -2.98 1.80
CA GLY A 42 -3.26 -2.25 3.03
C GLY A 42 -4.44 -2.67 3.89
N MET A 43 -4.13 -3.23 5.07
CA MET A 43 -5.06 -3.56 6.13
C MET A 43 -5.79 -2.32 6.70
N HIS A 44 -5.82 -1.22 5.95
CA HIS A 44 -6.35 0.08 6.31
C HIS A 44 -7.70 0.40 5.66
N GLY A 45 -8.22 -0.48 4.79
CA GLY A 45 -9.50 -0.28 4.09
C GLY A 45 -10.67 -1.14 4.58
N GLY A 46 -10.49 -1.99 5.60
CA GLY A 46 -11.49 -3.00 5.97
C GLY A 46 -12.86 -2.41 6.36
N LEU A 47 -12.85 -1.30 7.09
CA LEU A 47 -14.09 -0.60 7.45
C LEU A 47 -14.78 0.02 6.23
N GLN A 48 -14.02 0.74 5.40
CA GLN A 48 -14.58 1.42 4.23
C GLN A 48 -15.22 0.42 3.27
N ALA A 49 -14.51 -0.68 2.98
CA ALA A 49 -15.04 -1.76 2.16
C ALA A 49 -16.31 -2.39 2.76
N ALA A 50 -16.35 -2.56 4.09
CA ALA A 50 -17.54 -3.11 4.76
C ALA A 50 -18.75 -2.19 4.61
N VAL A 51 -18.59 -0.87 4.82
CA VAL A 51 -19.66 0.12 4.67
C VAL A 51 -20.11 0.24 3.21
N GLU A 52 -19.18 0.30 2.27
CA GLU A 52 -19.47 0.40 0.84
C GLU A 52 -20.16 -0.86 0.29
N SER A 53 -20.03 -2.00 0.97
CA SER A 53 -20.73 -3.25 0.63
C SER A 53 -22.17 -3.32 1.13
N LEU A 54 -22.66 -2.30 1.84
CA LEU A 54 -24.04 -2.22 2.30
C LEU A 54 -24.93 -1.67 1.19
N ASN A 55 -26.24 -1.96 1.28
CA ASN A 55 -27.24 -1.38 0.39
C ASN A 55 -27.55 0.07 0.78
N LEU A 56 -26.63 0.98 0.46
CA LEU A 56 -26.75 2.41 0.77
C LEU A 56 -27.61 3.15 -0.28
N THR A 57 -28.42 4.10 0.17
CA THR A 57 -29.06 5.09 -0.72
C THR A 57 -28.01 6.06 -1.28
N ASP A 58 -28.35 6.80 -2.34
CA ASP A 58 -27.40 7.74 -2.94
C ASP A 58 -27.01 8.87 -1.99
N ASP A 59 -27.95 9.34 -1.17
CA ASP A 59 -27.67 10.32 -0.11
C ASP A 59 -26.74 9.75 0.97
N GLN A 60 -26.94 8.48 1.37
CA GLN A 60 -26.05 7.81 2.32
C GLN A 60 -24.64 7.65 1.74
N LYS A 61 -24.51 7.27 0.46
CA LYS A 61 -23.22 7.16 -0.22
C LYS A 61 -22.47 8.49 -0.23
N ALA A 62 -23.16 9.60 -0.52
CA ALA A 62 -22.55 10.93 -0.50
C ALA A 62 -21.98 11.26 0.88
N LYS A 63 -22.79 11.10 1.94
CA LYS A 63 -22.36 11.33 3.33
C LYS A 63 -21.21 10.42 3.75
N VAL A 64 -21.26 9.14 3.38
CA VAL A 64 -20.21 8.15 3.67
C VAL A 64 -18.88 8.53 3.00
N LYS A 65 -18.92 8.98 1.73
CA LYS A 65 -17.72 9.48 1.03
C LYS A 65 -17.10 10.67 1.75
N ASP A 66 -17.91 11.62 2.19
CA ASP A 66 -17.44 12.80 2.92
C ASP A 66 -16.80 12.41 4.26
N ILE A 67 -17.43 11.48 5.00
CA ILE A 67 -16.88 10.92 6.25
C ILE A 67 -15.52 10.29 6.01
N PHE A 68 -15.35 9.48 4.95
CA PHE A 68 -14.07 8.85 4.67
C PHE A 68 -13.01 9.81 4.10
N ALA A 69 -13.40 10.84 3.37
CA ALA A 69 -12.48 11.90 2.93
C ALA A 69 -11.92 12.70 4.13
N ASP A 70 -12.78 13.09 5.07
CA ASP A 70 -12.40 13.72 6.34
C ASP A 70 -11.48 12.80 7.17
N ALA A 71 -11.86 11.52 7.29
CA ALA A 71 -11.07 10.51 7.99
C ALA A 71 -9.66 10.35 7.39
N LYS A 72 -9.54 10.29 6.05
CA LYS A 72 -8.25 10.19 5.36
C LYS A 72 -7.35 11.37 5.69
N THR A 73 -7.91 12.58 5.65
CA THR A 73 -7.19 13.83 5.96
C THR A 73 -6.69 13.82 7.40
N LYS A 74 -7.56 13.48 8.36
CA LYS A 74 -7.19 13.40 9.79
C LYS A 74 -6.15 12.31 10.07
N LYS A 75 -6.30 11.15 9.42
CA LYS A 75 -5.32 10.06 9.52
C LYS A 75 -3.94 10.50 9.04
N GLN A 76 -3.88 11.20 7.91
CA GLN A 76 -2.62 11.74 7.39
C GLN A 76 -2.02 12.76 8.36
N ALA A 77 -2.82 13.68 8.89
CA ALA A 77 -2.37 14.66 9.86
C ALA A 77 -1.76 13.99 11.11
N VAL A 78 -2.44 13.00 11.69
CA VAL A 78 -1.92 12.25 12.86
C VAL A 78 -0.65 11.47 12.50
N SER A 79 -0.59 10.84 11.32
CA SER A 79 0.55 10.03 10.90
C SER A 79 1.80 10.87 10.61
N SER A 80 1.62 12.09 10.09
CA SER A 80 2.71 13.00 9.72
C SER A 80 3.14 13.94 10.84
N ASP A 81 2.42 13.97 11.97
CA ASP A 81 2.76 14.81 13.12
C ASP A 81 3.99 14.25 13.86
N ALA A 82 5.15 14.87 13.62
CA ALA A 82 6.42 14.51 14.24
C ALA A 82 6.50 14.88 15.73
N SER A 83 5.55 15.66 16.24
CA SER A 83 5.51 16.06 17.66
C SER A 83 4.85 14.99 18.55
N LEU A 84 4.22 13.98 17.95
CA LEU A 84 3.53 12.91 18.67
C LEU A 84 4.42 11.67 18.80
N SER A 85 4.42 11.07 19.99
CA SER A 85 4.93 9.73 20.18
C SER A 85 4.03 8.70 19.47
N GLU A 86 4.56 7.51 19.21
CA GLU A 86 3.80 6.42 18.59
C GLU A 86 2.59 6.01 19.44
N GLU A 87 2.69 6.09 20.77
CA GLU A 87 1.56 5.85 21.67
C GLU A 87 0.47 6.92 21.51
N GLN A 88 0.86 8.19 21.43
CA GLN A 88 -0.08 9.29 21.19
C GLN A 88 -0.74 9.19 19.81
N LYS A 89 0.01 8.84 18.77
CA LYS A 89 -0.55 8.58 17.43
C LYS A 89 -1.55 7.43 17.47
N LYS A 90 -1.22 6.33 18.17
CA LYS A 90 -2.13 5.18 18.34
C LYS A 90 -3.40 5.58 19.09
N ALA A 91 -3.29 6.38 20.15
CA ALA A 91 -4.44 6.90 20.88
C ALA A 91 -5.35 7.78 19.99
N LYS A 92 -4.77 8.75 19.27
CA LYS A 92 -5.51 9.59 18.31
C LYS A 92 -6.14 8.78 17.18
N MET A 93 -5.46 7.73 16.71
CA MET A 93 -6.01 6.86 15.66
C MET A 93 -7.21 6.05 16.15
N LYS A 94 -7.18 5.59 17.41
CA LYS A 94 -8.34 4.93 18.04
C LYS A 94 -9.51 5.90 18.19
N GLU A 95 -9.25 7.11 18.66
CA GLU A 95 -10.28 8.15 18.78
C GLU A 95 -10.89 8.49 17.42
N LEU A 96 -10.06 8.63 16.38
CA LEU A 96 -10.51 8.85 15.00
C LEU A 96 -11.41 7.69 14.54
N HIS A 97 -11.04 6.43 14.82
CA HIS A 97 -11.87 5.28 14.49
C HIS A 97 -13.23 5.33 15.18
N THR A 98 -13.27 5.63 16.48
CA THR A 98 -14.52 5.78 17.24
C THR A 98 -15.39 6.90 16.67
N SER A 99 -14.79 8.04 16.32
CA SER A 99 -15.49 9.17 15.71
C SER A 99 -16.11 8.80 14.35
N ILE A 100 -15.38 8.06 13.51
CA ILE A 100 -15.89 7.56 12.23
C ILE A 100 -17.08 6.62 12.45
N MET A 101 -16.98 5.67 13.40
CA MET A 101 -18.10 4.78 13.76
C MET A 101 -19.35 5.56 14.16
N ALA A 102 -19.18 6.58 15.02
CA ALA A 102 -20.30 7.40 15.48
C ALA A 102 -20.99 8.11 14.31
N LYS A 103 -20.22 8.77 13.42
CA LYS A 103 -20.76 9.44 12.23
C LYS A 103 -21.46 8.46 11.28
N LEU A 104 -20.93 7.24 11.12
CA LEU A 104 -21.57 6.23 10.29
C LEU A 104 -22.91 5.78 10.89
N ASN A 105 -23.00 5.60 12.20
CA ASN A 105 -24.26 5.22 12.87
C ASN A 105 -25.36 6.29 12.74
N GLU A 106 -24.99 7.56 12.57
CA GLU A 106 -25.97 8.63 12.29
C GLU A 106 -26.51 8.59 10.85
N VAL A 107 -25.78 7.97 9.92
CA VAL A 107 -26.13 7.89 8.50
C VAL A 107 -26.84 6.58 8.16
N LEU A 108 -26.43 5.48 8.80
CA LEU A 108 -26.91 4.13 8.52
C LEU A 108 -28.20 3.82 9.27
N THR A 109 -29.07 3.02 8.64
CA THR A 109 -30.26 2.47 9.30
C THR A 109 -29.86 1.40 10.34
N PRO A 110 -30.73 1.08 11.32
CA PRO A 110 -30.44 0.04 12.31
C PRO A 110 -30.06 -1.32 11.70
N ASP A 111 -30.71 -1.70 10.59
CA ASP A 111 -30.42 -2.95 9.87
C ASP A 111 -29.03 -2.90 9.22
N GLN A 112 -28.68 -1.78 8.58
CA GLN A 112 -27.37 -1.57 7.98
C GLN A 112 -26.24 -1.55 9.03
N GLN A 113 -26.49 -0.98 10.21
CA GLN A 113 -25.55 -1.00 11.34
C GLN A 113 -25.30 -2.43 11.84
N THR A 114 -26.35 -3.24 11.92
CA THR A 114 -26.24 -4.65 12.31
C THR A 114 -25.43 -5.43 11.27
N GLU A 115 -25.73 -5.24 9.98
CA GLU A 115 -24.98 -5.87 8.89
C GLU A 115 -23.50 -5.46 8.90
N LEU A 116 -23.22 -4.17 9.11
CA LEU A 116 -21.85 -3.65 9.23
C LEU A 116 -21.09 -4.34 10.37
N LYS A 117 -21.72 -4.44 11.55
CA LYS A 117 -21.12 -5.12 12.72
C LYS A 117 -20.77 -6.57 12.38
N THR A 118 -21.68 -7.32 11.78
CA THR A 118 -21.43 -8.72 11.38
C THR A 118 -20.27 -8.83 10.39
N LYS A 119 -20.19 -7.93 9.40
CA LYS A 119 -19.07 -7.93 8.44
C LYS A 119 -17.73 -7.61 9.12
N MET A 120 -17.71 -6.66 10.07
CA MET A 120 -16.51 -6.33 10.83
C MET A 120 -16.06 -7.48 11.73
N GLU A 121 -16.99 -8.15 12.41
CA GLU A 121 -16.69 -9.33 13.25
C GLU A 121 -16.13 -10.48 12.39
N ALA A 122 -16.71 -10.74 11.22
CA ALA A 122 -16.21 -11.74 10.29
C ALA A 122 -14.81 -11.38 9.74
N ALA A 123 -14.55 -10.11 9.44
CA ALA A 123 -13.23 -9.65 8.98
C ALA A 123 -12.16 -9.80 10.08
N ARG A 124 -12.53 -9.52 11.34
CA ARG A 124 -11.66 -9.71 12.50
C ARG A 124 -11.36 -11.19 12.75
N ALA A 125 -12.33 -12.08 12.60
CA ALA A 125 -12.12 -13.52 12.73
C ALA A 125 -11.18 -14.09 11.66
N LYS A 126 -11.21 -13.52 10.44
CA LYS A 126 -10.36 -13.93 9.31
C LYS A 126 -8.94 -13.37 9.34
N SER A 127 -8.71 -12.32 10.12
CA SER A 127 -7.38 -11.74 10.34
C SER A 127 -6.94 -12.14 11.75
N PRO A 128 -6.38 -13.35 11.96
CA PRO A 128 -5.88 -13.72 13.28
C PRO A 128 -4.84 -12.67 13.67
N SER A 129 -5.19 -11.84 14.64
CA SER A 129 -4.25 -10.97 15.32
C SER A 129 -3.21 -11.90 15.94
N HIS A 130 -2.03 -12.00 15.30
CA HIS A 130 -0.90 -12.65 15.94
C HIS A 130 -0.61 -11.91 17.25
N PRO A 131 -0.59 -12.62 18.40
CA PRO A 131 -0.17 -12.03 19.66
C PRO A 131 1.28 -11.53 19.58
#